data_AF-A0A1E1WYK0-F1
#
_entry.id   AF-A0A1E1WYK0-F1
#
_cell.length_a   1.000
_cell.length_b   1.000
_cell.length_c   1.000
_cell.angle_alpha   90.00
_cell.angle_beta   90.00
_cell.angle_gamma   90.00
#
_symmetry.space_group_name_H-M   'P 1'
#
loop_
_entity.id
_entity.type
_entity.pdbx_description
1 polymer ?
#
loop_
_entity_poly.entity_id
_entity_poly.type
_entity_poly.pdbx_seq_one_letter_code
_entity_poly.pdbx_strand_id
1 'polypeptide(L)'
;SMFTKTVRLEQAVKLINQLDDTKFSALLARILQKLPSKDERSFNEEEEQKLQRAFGCSAQEVTLLLESLSFILEQAAFHIAKPQVLRAQLTDLGMEESKVQCMVQSWTSHAKQVVEQLKQRSLASRQ
;
A
#
# COMPACT_ATOMS: atom_id res chain seq x y z
N SER A 1 1.95 16.90 6.79
CA SER A 1 2.26 16.14 5.57
C SER A 1 1.78 14.71 5.77
N MET A 2 1.15 14.07 4.77
CA MET A 2 0.71 12.66 4.90
C MET A 2 1.89 11.69 4.85
N PHE A 3 2.95 12.08 4.14
CA PHE A 3 4.18 11.31 4.03
C PHE A 3 5.38 12.19 4.35
N THR A 4 6.38 11.61 5.02
CA THR A 4 7.71 12.20 5.14
C THR A 4 8.62 11.49 4.13
N LYS A 5 9.25 12.25 3.23
CA LYS A 5 10.22 11.69 2.28
C LYS A 5 11.42 11.17 3.05
N THR A 6 11.64 9.86 2.98
CA THR A 6 12.79 9.18 3.57
C THR A 6 13.48 8.38 2.47
N VAL A 7 14.77 8.10 2.65
CA VAL A 7 15.54 7.29 1.69
C VAL A 7 14.86 5.94 1.41
N ARG A 8 14.28 5.32 2.45
CA ARG A 8 13.53 4.07 2.34
C ARG A 8 12.29 4.22 1.48
N LEU A 9 11.49 5.27 1.69
CA LEU A 9 10.28 5.52 0.92
C LEU A 9 10.60 5.86 -0.54
N GLU A 10 11.66 6.63 -0.79
CA GLU A 10 12.13 6.95 -2.15
C GLU A 10 12.61 5.68 -2.90
N GLN A 11 13.32 4.79 -2.22
CA GLN A 11 13.70 3.49 -2.78
C GLN A 11 12.47 2.64 -3.12
N ALA A 12 11.48 2.61 -2.23
CA ALA A 12 10.24 1.89 -2.48
C ALA A 12 9.48 2.46 -3.69
N VAL A 13 9.41 3.78 -3.84
CA VAL A 13 8.78 4.43 -5.01
C VAL A 13 9.49 4.03 -6.31
N LYS A 14 10.83 3.98 -6.31
CA LYS A 14 11.59 3.49 -7.48
C LYS A 14 11.23 2.06 -7.85
N LEU A 15 11.08 1.17 -6.86
CA LEU A 15 10.64 -0.21 -7.10
C LEU A 15 9.20 -0.25 -7.62
N ILE A 16 8.29 0.50 -7.01
CA ILE A 16 6.87 0.57 -7.42
C ILE A 16 6.75 0.96 -8.90
N ASN A 17 7.50 1.99 -9.32
CA ASN A 17 7.45 2.48 -10.71
C ASN A 17 7.89 1.42 -11.73
N GLN A 18 8.74 0.46 -11.35
CA GLN A 18 9.19 -0.63 -12.23
C GLN A 18 8.17 -1.77 -12.38
N LEU A 19 7.12 -1.81 -11.56
CA LEU A 19 6.13 -2.89 -11.59
C LEU A 19 5.20 -2.74 -12.80
N ASP A 20 4.72 -3.87 -13.31
CA ASP A 20 3.59 -3.88 -14.24
C ASP A 20 2.31 -3.40 -13.55
N ASP A 21 1.51 -2.58 -14.24
CA ASP A 21 0.30 -1.95 -13.68
C ASP A 21 -0.76 -2.97 -13.25
N THR A 22 -0.90 -4.08 -14.00
CA THR A 22 -1.87 -5.14 -13.70
C THR A 22 -1.47 -5.88 -12.43
N LYS A 23 -0.20 -6.29 -12.34
CA LYS A 23 0.32 -6.95 -11.14
C LYS A 23 0.32 -6.02 -9.92
N PHE A 24 0.64 -4.75 -10.11
CA PHE A 24 0.62 -3.75 -9.05
C PHE A 24 -0.80 -3.54 -8.50
N SER A 25 -1.80 -3.44 -9.38
CA SER A 25 -3.21 -3.33 -8.97
C SER A 25 -3.69 -4.55 -8.17
N ALA A 26 -3.28 -5.75 -8.58
CA ALA A 26 -3.58 -6.98 -7.84
C ALA A 26 -2.93 -7.01 -6.45
N LEU A 27 -1.67 -6.55 -6.35
CA LEU A 27 -0.94 -6.42 -5.09
C LEU A 27 -1.65 -5.45 -4.13
N LEU A 28 -2.06 -4.27 -4.63
CA LEU A 28 -2.79 -3.28 -3.83
C LEU A 28 -4.10 -3.82 -3.28
N ALA A 29 -4.88 -4.52 -4.11
CA ALA A 29 -6.14 -5.11 -3.68
C ALA A 29 -5.95 -6.12 -2.54
N ARG A 30 -4.91 -6.96 -2.64
CA ARG A 30 -4.57 -7.93 -1.60
C ARG A 30 -4.13 -7.26 -0.29
N ILE A 31 -3.28 -6.24 -0.36
CA ILE A 31 -2.84 -5.49 0.83
C ILE A 31 -4.04 -4.79 1.49
N LEU A 32 -4.90 -4.12 0.71
CA LEU A 32 -6.09 -3.45 1.24
C LEU A 32 -7.06 -4.41 1.94
N GLN A 33 -7.22 -5.62 1.41
CA GLN A 33 -8.05 -6.66 2.01
C GLN A 33 -7.50 -7.11 3.38
N LYS A 34 -6.18 -7.16 3.52
CA LYS A 34 -5.50 -7.65 4.74
C LYS A 34 -5.13 -6.56 5.73
N LEU A 35 -5.14 -5.29 5.31
CA LEU A 35 -4.76 -4.12 6.12
C LEU A 35 -5.42 -4.07 7.52
N PRO A 36 -6.72 -4.43 7.67
CA PRO A 36 -7.38 -4.32 8.98
C PRO A 36 -7.06 -5.48 9.95
N SER A 37 -6.52 -6.60 9.46
CA SER A 37 -6.22 -7.81 10.24
C SER A 37 -5.09 -7.57 11.25
N LYS A 38 -5.22 -8.10 12.48
CA LYS A 38 -4.27 -7.87 13.60
C LYS A 38 -2.98 -8.69 13.52
N ASP A 39 -3.02 -9.90 12.98
CA ASP A 39 -2.00 -10.93 13.25
C ASP A 39 -1.55 -11.74 12.03
N GLU A 40 -1.95 -11.33 10.82
CA GLU A 40 -1.55 -12.03 9.60
C GLU A 40 -0.68 -11.11 8.75
N ARG A 41 0.55 -11.56 8.45
CA ARG A 41 1.29 -11.03 7.30
C ARG A 41 0.36 -11.10 6.10
N SER A 42 0.34 -10.04 5.28
CA SER A 42 -0.49 -10.02 4.05
C SER A 42 -0.15 -11.16 3.08
N PHE A 43 1.07 -11.69 3.22
CA PHE A 43 1.64 -12.77 2.45
C PHE A 43 2.41 -13.73 3.37
N ASN A 44 2.26 -15.04 3.14
CA ASN A 44 3.12 -16.06 3.76
C ASN A 44 4.43 -16.22 2.96
N GLU A 45 5.38 -17.03 3.49
CA GLU A 45 6.69 -17.23 2.86
C GLU A 45 6.60 -17.75 1.41
N GLU A 46 5.67 -18.67 1.12
CA GLU A 46 5.47 -19.20 -0.23
C GLU A 46 4.92 -18.13 -1.18
N GLU A 47 3.97 -17.32 -0.70
CA GLU A 47 3.42 -16.20 -1.45
C GLU A 47 4.50 -15.12 -1.71
N GLU A 48 5.33 -14.78 -0.72
CA GLU A 48 6.44 -13.84 -0.91
C GLU A 48 7.46 -14.34 -1.94
N GLN A 49 7.76 -15.65 -1.98
CA GLN A 49 8.59 -16.22 -3.04
C GLN A 49 7.94 -16.10 -4.43
N LYS A 50 6.60 -16.24 -4.52
CA LYS A 50 5.88 -16.02 -5.78
C LYS A 50 5.93 -14.55 -6.19
N LEU A 51 5.83 -13.61 -5.25
CA LEU A 51 6.00 -12.18 -5.52
C LEU A 51 7.41 -11.87 -6.04
N GLN A 52 8.45 -12.41 -5.41
CA GLN A 52 9.84 -12.26 -5.87
C GLN A 52 9.98 -12.65 -7.35
N ARG A 53 9.47 -13.83 -7.74
CA ARG A 53 9.49 -14.30 -9.13
C ARG A 53 8.62 -13.45 -10.06
N ALA A 54 7.42 -13.06 -9.61
CA ALA A 54 6.47 -12.30 -10.42
C ALA A 54 6.95 -10.88 -10.73
N PHE A 55 7.71 -10.27 -9.82
CA PHE A 55 8.21 -8.91 -9.92
C PHE A 55 9.69 -8.82 -10.27
N GLY A 56 10.43 -9.94 -10.27
CA GLY A 56 11.88 -9.92 -10.48
C GLY A 56 12.64 -9.24 -9.33
N CYS A 57 12.08 -9.26 -8.12
CA CYS A 57 12.62 -8.61 -6.94
C CYS A 57 13.35 -9.62 -6.03
N SER A 58 14.36 -9.16 -5.33
CA SER A 58 14.95 -9.85 -4.18
C SER A 58 13.98 -9.92 -2.99
N ALA A 59 14.26 -10.81 -2.03
CA ALA A 59 13.48 -10.91 -0.80
C ALA A 59 13.40 -9.56 -0.06
N GLN A 60 14.52 -8.83 0.04
CA GLN A 60 14.58 -7.53 0.70
C GLN A 60 13.74 -6.46 -0.03
N GLU A 61 13.74 -6.48 -1.36
CA GLU A 61 12.92 -5.58 -2.16
C GLU A 61 11.42 -5.88 -2.02
N VAL A 62 11.04 -7.17 -1.95
CA VAL A 62 9.65 -7.55 -1.67
C VAL A 62 9.24 -7.09 -0.27
N THR A 63 10.06 -7.30 0.76
CA THR A 63 9.79 -6.78 2.11
C THR A 63 9.62 -5.26 2.09
N LEU A 64 10.55 -4.54 1.44
CA LEU A 64 10.49 -3.09 1.33
C LEU A 64 9.20 -2.61 0.64
N LEU A 65 8.82 -3.28 -0.46
CA LEU A 65 7.62 -2.98 -1.23
C LEU A 65 6.35 -3.19 -0.38
N LEU A 66 6.22 -4.33 0.28
CA LEU A 66 5.06 -4.68 1.09
C LEU A 66 4.88 -3.72 2.26
N GLU A 67 5.95 -3.45 3.00
CA GLU A 67 5.91 -2.52 4.14
C GLU A 67 5.57 -1.10 3.69
N SER A 68 6.18 -0.62 2.59
CA SER A 68 5.95 0.73 2.12
C SER A 68 4.53 0.92 1.57
N LEU A 69 4.00 -0.05 0.83
CA LEU A 69 2.62 0.00 0.35
C LEU A 69 1.62 -0.07 1.50
N SER A 70 1.87 -0.94 2.48
CA SER A 70 1.02 -1.04 3.68
C SER A 70 1.02 0.28 4.45
N PHE A 71 2.20 0.85 4.69
CA PHE A 71 2.37 2.15 5.32
C PHE A 71 1.62 3.26 4.56
N ILE A 72 1.77 3.33 3.23
CA ILE A 72 1.09 4.35 2.42
C ILE A 72 -0.43 4.25 2.56
N LEU A 73 -0.98 3.03 2.51
CA LEU A 73 -2.42 2.79 2.63
C LEU A 73 -2.92 3.03 4.06
N GLU A 74 -2.13 2.71 5.07
CA GLU A 74 -2.43 3.04 6.47
C GLU A 74 -2.50 4.56 6.69
N GLN A 75 -1.54 5.32 6.16
CA GLN A 75 -1.60 6.78 6.23
C GLN A 75 -2.82 7.34 5.48
N ALA A 76 -3.13 6.78 4.30
CA ALA A 76 -4.33 7.16 3.56
C ALA A 76 -5.61 6.90 4.39
N ALA A 77 -5.68 5.77 5.09
CA ALA A 77 -6.81 5.44 5.96
C ALA A 77 -6.86 6.31 7.22
N PHE A 78 -5.72 6.52 7.89
CA PHE A 78 -5.60 7.34 9.08
C PHE A 78 -6.04 8.79 8.82
N HIS A 79 -5.62 9.35 7.69
CA HIS A 79 -6.00 10.70 7.27
C HIS A 79 -7.36 10.78 6.57
N ILE A 80 -8.05 9.64 6.35
CA ILE A 80 -9.28 9.56 5.56
C ILE A 80 -9.09 10.31 4.23
N ALA A 81 -7.99 9.97 3.55
CA ALA A 81 -7.48 10.71 2.42
C ALA A 81 -8.51 10.78 1.29
N LYS A 82 -8.83 12.01 0.85
CA LYS A 82 -9.63 12.22 -0.36
C LYS A 82 -8.81 11.83 -1.59
N PRO A 83 -9.43 11.28 -2.66
CA PRO A 83 -8.71 10.83 -3.87
C PRO A 83 -7.74 11.86 -4.45
N GLN A 84 -8.15 13.12 -4.56
CA GLN A 84 -7.30 14.20 -5.08
C GLN A 84 -6.11 14.52 -4.18
N VAL A 85 -6.27 14.44 -2.86
CA VAL A 85 -5.19 14.65 -1.90
C VAL A 85 -4.20 13.50 -1.98
N LEU A 86 -4.69 12.26 -2.01
CA LEU A 86 -3.84 11.08 -2.15
C LEU A 86 -3.02 11.13 -3.44
N ARG A 87 -3.67 11.48 -4.56
CA ARG A 87 -3.01 11.68 -5.86
C ARG A 87 -1.85 12.66 -5.75
N ALA A 88 -2.11 13.88 -5.25
CA ALA A 88 -1.08 14.92 -5.13
C ALA A 88 0.08 14.49 -4.23
N GLN A 89 -0.20 13.80 -3.12
CA GLN A 89 0.84 13.30 -2.21
C GLN A 89 1.70 12.21 -2.87
N LEU A 90 1.11 11.26 -3.61
CA LEU A 90 1.86 10.21 -4.31
C LEU A 90 2.69 10.77 -5.48
N THR A 91 2.15 11.75 -6.22
CA THR A 91 2.90 12.44 -7.26
C THR A 91 4.10 13.21 -6.68
N ASP A 92 3.93 13.89 -5.53
CA ASP A 92 5.05 14.55 -4.85
C ASP A 92 6.13 13.56 -4.38
N LEU A 93 5.76 12.32 -4.04
CA LEU A 93 6.72 11.25 -3.75
C LEU A 93 7.49 10.74 -4.98
N GLY A 94 7.13 11.18 -6.20
CA GLY A 94 7.76 10.75 -7.45
C GLY A 94 7.19 9.44 -8.02
N MET A 95 6.00 9.04 -7.58
CA MET A 95 5.30 7.89 -8.15
C MET A 95 4.77 8.24 -9.56
N GLU A 96 4.96 7.34 -10.51
CA GLU A 96 4.50 7.52 -11.89
C GLU A 96 2.98 7.61 -11.98
N GLU A 97 2.48 8.39 -12.95
CA GLU A 97 1.05 8.67 -13.10
C GLU A 97 0.19 7.41 -13.21
N SER A 98 0.63 6.37 -13.92
CA SER A 98 -0.12 5.12 -14.02
C SER A 98 -0.25 4.42 -12.65
N LYS A 99 0.83 4.41 -11.86
CA LYS A 99 0.85 3.85 -10.50
C LYS A 99 0.00 4.67 -9.54
N VAL A 100 0.05 5.99 -9.64
CA VAL A 100 -0.82 6.89 -8.87
C VAL A 100 -2.28 6.61 -9.20
N GLN A 101 -2.62 6.44 -10.48
CA GLN A 101 -3.98 6.09 -10.90
C GLN A 101 -4.43 4.75 -10.32
N CYS A 102 -3.62 3.70 -10.40
CA CYS A 102 -3.90 2.40 -9.77
C CYS A 102 -4.17 2.54 -8.27
N MET A 103 -3.28 3.24 -7.54
CA MET A 103 -3.44 3.46 -6.10
C MET A 103 -4.73 4.21 -5.76
N VAL A 104 -5.03 5.30 -6.46
CA VAL A 104 -6.22 6.11 -6.20
C VAL A 104 -7.50 5.35 -6.52
N GLN A 105 -7.50 4.56 -7.60
CA GLN A 105 -8.63 3.70 -7.96
C GLN A 105 -8.86 2.62 -6.89
N SER A 106 -7.82 1.86 -6.53
CA SER A 106 -7.91 0.84 -5.48
C SER A 106 -8.35 1.43 -4.14
N TRP A 107 -7.81 2.59 -3.76
CA TRP A 107 -8.23 3.29 -2.55
C TRP A 107 -9.71 3.68 -2.61
N THR A 108 -10.17 4.32 -3.68
CA THR A 108 -11.56 4.78 -3.80
C THR A 108 -12.56 3.62 -3.70
N SER A 109 -12.22 2.44 -4.24
CA SER A 109 -13.07 1.25 -4.17
C SER A 109 -13.16 0.62 -2.77
N HIS A 110 -12.12 0.74 -1.94
CA HIS A 110 -12.02 0.01 -0.66
C HIS A 110 -11.99 0.92 0.59
N ALA A 111 -11.76 2.23 0.43
CA ALA A 111 -11.50 3.17 1.52
C ALA A 111 -12.54 3.14 2.62
N LYS A 112 -13.83 3.13 2.24
CA LYS A 112 -14.94 3.15 3.21
C LYS A 112 -14.87 1.93 4.14
N GLN A 113 -14.78 0.74 3.55
CA GLN A 113 -14.71 -0.51 4.30
C GLN A 113 -13.45 -0.57 5.17
N VAL A 114 -12.28 -0.22 4.61
CA VAL A 114 -11.00 -0.25 5.34
C VAL A 114 -11.03 0.70 6.54
N VAL A 115 -11.51 1.94 6.36
CA VAL A 115 -11.59 2.94 7.43
C VAL A 115 -12.58 2.49 8.52
N GLU A 116 -13.73 1.93 8.15
CA GLU A 116 -14.72 1.41 9.10
C GLU A 116 -14.15 0.25 9.93
N GLN A 117 -13.47 -0.71 9.29
CA GLN A 117 -12.85 -1.85 9.98
C GLN A 117 -11.71 -1.42 10.92
N LEU A 118 -10.87 -0.47 10.49
CA LEU A 118 -9.82 0.09 11.34
C LEU A 118 -10.40 0.87 12.55
N LYS A 119 -11.51 1.61 12.36
CA LYS A 119 -12.20 2.30 13.46
C LYS A 119 -12.77 1.31 14.47
N GLN A 120 -13.50 0.30 14.01
CA GLN A 120 -14.04 -0.77 14.87
C GLN A 120 -12.93 -1.45 15.66
N ARG A 121 -11.77 -1.73 15.01
CA ARG A 121 -10.59 -2.28 15.69
C ARG A 121 -10.06 -1.37 16.79
N SER A 122 -9.94 -0.07 16.54
CA SER A 122 -9.42 0.89 17.53
C SER A 122 -10.30 0.99 18.78
N LEU A 123 -11.61 0.80 18.62
CA LEU A 123 -12.59 0.76 19.70
C LEU A 123 -12.52 -0.58 20.46
N ALA A 124 -12.43 -1.70 19.74
CA ALA A 124 -12.35 -3.04 20.34
C ALA A 124 -11.04 -3.30 21.11
N SER A 125 -9.95 -2.58 20.80
CA SER A 125 -8.70 -2.64 21.59
C SER A 125 -8.74 -1.83 22.91
N ARG A 126 -9.83 -1.11 23.19
CA ARG A 126 -10.00 -0.26 24.39
C ARG A 126 -11.03 -0.83 25.38
N GLN A 127 -11.47 -2.08 25.19
CA GLN A 127 -12.30 -2.85 26.12
C GLN A 127 -11.50 -4.02 26.66
#